data_AF-A0A370F8Z5-F1
#
_entry.id   AF-A0A370F8Z5-F1
#
_cell.length_a   1.000
_cell.length_b   1.000
_cell.length_c   1.000
_cell.angle_alpha   90.00
_cell.angle_beta   90.00
_cell.angle_gamma   90.00
#
_symmetry.space_group_name_H-M   'P 1'
#
loop_
_entity.id
_entity.type
_entity.pdbx_description
1 polymer ?
#
loop_
_entity_poly.entity_id
_entity_poly.type
_entity_poly.pdbx_seq_one_letter_code
_entity_poly.pdbx_strand_id
1 'polypeptide(L)'
;MALTTVRTGLTGAALVRLLAGLAGPRAQVRDSRDAFADRLSHWLGWTDAISLSAALERPLPAPSAAGAPSTTDDPWLQEQAEVERVRAVLAHGHAKEAAAAGRSTFEQGIGFSPYRQRYLARQQAMEMAIGLLRERLRAVVAARSPELARLAAVDAVMAQTLGPHEDRLMAGVPPMLEKHFRRLAEAHGPEDESWLEPFRQDLHTVLLAELELRMQPALALLEALRPPGAAAPTVATPGNKDE
;
A
#
# COMPACT_ATOMS: atom_id res chain seq x y z
N MET A 1 16.32 -30.67 14.78
CA MET A 1 17.05 -29.40 14.55
C MET A 1 16.16 -28.53 13.68
N ALA A 2 15.61 -27.46 14.26
CA ALA A 2 14.62 -26.61 13.63
C ALA A 2 15.29 -25.74 12.56
N LEU A 3 14.93 -25.95 11.30
CA LEU A 3 15.22 -25.00 10.24
C LEU A 3 14.32 -23.79 10.47
N THR A 4 14.89 -22.78 11.11
CA THR A 4 14.38 -21.42 11.19
C THR A 4 13.83 -21.02 9.83
N THR A 5 12.52 -20.97 9.71
CA THR A 5 11.83 -20.33 8.60
C THR A 5 12.32 -18.89 8.55
N VAL A 6 13.20 -18.62 7.60
CA VAL A 6 13.50 -17.27 7.16
C VAL A 6 12.18 -16.76 6.59
N ARG A 7 11.38 -16.09 7.41
CA ARG A 7 10.36 -15.17 6.89
C ARG A 7 11.16 -14.18 6.06
N THR A 8 11.06 -14.34 4.74
CA THR A 8 11.49 -13.36 3.75
C THR A 8 11.14 -11.99 4.31
N GLY A 9 12.17 -11.24 4.70
CA GLY A 9 11.98 -9.90 5.23
C GLY A 9 11.11 -9.16 4.23
N LEU A 10 9.95 -8.67 4.68
CA LEU A 10 9.12 -7.80 3.85
C LEU A 10 10.05 -6.78 3.22
N THR A 11 10.12 -6.83 1.89
CA THR A 11 10.49 -5.72 1.01
C THR A 11 10.65 -4.42 1.78
N GLY A 12 11.87 -3.99 2.10
CA GLY A 12 12.13 -2.57 2.36
C GLY A 12 11.64 -1.84 1.12
N ALA A 13 10.47 -1.21 1.22
CA ALA A 13 9.40 -1.25 0.21
C ALA A 13 9.86 -1.02 -1.24
N ALA A 14 9.23 -1.70 -2.21
CA ALA A 14 9.51 -1.46 -3.64
C ALA A 14 9.48 0.05 -3.95
N LEU A 15 8.54 0.78 -3.36
CA LEU A 15 8.49 2.24 -3.39
C LEU A 15 9.77 2.89 -2.84
N VAL A 16 10.24 2.52 -1.65
CA VAL A 16 11.48 3.07 -1.06
C VAL A 16 12.68 2.83 -1.97
N ARG A 17 12.80 1.65 -2.58
CA ARG A 17 13.90 1.35 -3.53
C ARG A 17 13.79 2.19 -4.80
N LEU A 18 12.59 2.31 -5.36
CA LEU A 18 12.32 3.15 -6.52
C LEU A 18 12.66 4.61 -6.22
N LEU A 19 12.15 5.15 -5.10
CA LEU A 19 12.41 6.51 -4.67
C LEU A 19 13.91 6.78 -4.40
N ALA A 20 14.62 5.80 -3.82
CA ALA A 20 16.07 5.90 -3.65
C ALA A 20 16.81 5.93 -5.00
N GLY A 21 16.41 5.10 -5.96
CA GLY A 21 16.91 5.14 -7.33
C GLY A 21 16.66 6.49 -7.99
N LEU A 22 15.46 7.04 -7.81
CA LEU A 22 15.08 8.38 -8.29
C LEU A 22 15.82 9.50 -7.56
N ALA A 23 16.30 9.31 -6.32
CA ALA A 23 17.13 10.30 -5.62
C ALA A 23 18.58 10.35 -6.15
N GLY A 24 19.00 9.35 -6.94
CA GLY A 24 20.36 9.20 -7.49
C GLY A 24 21.33 8.45 -6.56
N PRO A 25 22.57 8.14 -7.02
CA PRO A 25 23.49 7.19 -6.39
C PRO A 25 24.01 7.53 -4.97
N ARG A 26 23.57 8.65 -4.37
CA ARG A 26 24.05 9.15 -3.06
C ARG A 26 23.05 9.02 -1.91
N ALA A 27 21.88 8.42 -2.13
CA ALA A 27 20.93 8.17 -1.06
C ALA A 27 21.20 6.81 -0.38
N GLN A 28 22.26 6.72 0.43
CA GLN A 28 22.39 5.58 1.35
C GLN A 28 21.26 5.67 2.40
N VAL A 29 20.31 4.73 2.35
CA VAL A 29 19.32 4.54 3.41
C VAL A 29 20.06 3.96 4.62
N ARG A 30 20.26 4.77 5.66
CA ARG A 30 20.80 4.30 6.94
C ARG A 30 19.74 3.47 7.65
N ASP A 31 19.95 2.15 7.73
CA ASP A 31 19.16 1.28 8.58
C ASP A 31 19.58 1.47 10.04
N SER A 32 18.64 1.82 10.90
CA SER A 32 18.80 1.73 12.35
C SER A 32 17.44 1.40 12.95
N ARG A 33 17.29 0.15 13.42
CA ARG A 33 16.07 -0.34 14.07
C ARG A 33 15.71 0.48 15.32
N ASP A 34 16.73 1.00 16.01
CA ASP A 34 16.54 1.90 17.17
C ASP A 34 15.81 3.19 16.75
N ALA A 35 16.16 3.74 15.59
CA ALA A 35 15.48 4.91 15.03
C ALA A 35 14.06 4.63 14.54
N PHE A 36 13.62 3.37 14.41
CA PHE A 36 12.24 3.03 14.08
C PHE A 36 11.34 3.09 15.31
N ALA A 37 11.73 2.43 16.41
CA ALA A 37 10.97 2.47 17.65
C ALA A 37 10.85 3.90 18.16
N ASP A 38 11.94 4.67 18.14
CA ASP A 38 11.93 6.07 18.53
C ASP A 38 10.99 6.90 17.64
N ARG A 39 11.05 6.74 16.31
CA ARG A 39 10.14 7.46 15.40
C ARG A 39 8.68 7.07 15.60
N LEU A 40 8.40 5.80 15.82
CA LEU A 40 7.05 5.32 16.09
C LEU A 40 6.52 5.89 17.41
N SER A 41 7.35 5.96 18.45
CA SER A 41 7.00 6.61 19.72
C SER A 41 6.77 8.11 19.58
N HIS A 42 7.42 8.80 18.63
CA HIS A 42 7.13 10.21 18.32
C HIS A 42 5.81 10.38 17.55
N TRP A 43 5.37 9.37 16.81
CA TRP A 43 4.11 9.42 16.04
C TRP A 43 2.90 9.02 16.90
N LEU A 44 3.09 8.13 17.87
CA LEU A 44 2.07 7.73 18.83
C LEU A 44 2.06 8.73 20.00
N GLY A 45 1.19 9.73 19.93
CA GLY A 45 0.97 10.65 21.05
C GLY A 45 0.40 9.93 22.27
N TRP A 46 0.43 10.57 23.43
CA TRP A 46 -0.11 9.99 24.68
C TRP A 46 -1.61 9.63 24.56
N THR A 47 -2.41 10.43 23.84
CA THR A 47 -3.83 10.15 23.57
C THR A 47 -4.01 8.91 22.68
N ASP A 48 -3.16 8.74 21.67
CA ASP A 48 -3.18 7.56 20.79
C ASP A 48 -2.80 6.29 21.56
N ALA A 49 -1.83 6.39 22.47
CA ALA A 49 -1.43 5.30 23.35
C ALA A 49 -2.59 4.83 24.25
N ILE A 50 -3.39 5.76 24.80
CA ILE A 50 -4.60 5.43 25.57
C ILE A 50 -5.63 4.71 24.69
N SER A 51 -5.92 5.24 23.50
CA SER A 51 -6.85 4.63 22.55
C SER A 51 -6.40 3.22 22.14
N LEU A 52 -5.10 3.04 21.92
CA LEU A 52 -4.51 1.74 21.59
C LEU A 52 -4.60 0.76 22.76
N SER A 53 -4.30 1.20 23.99
CA SER A 53 -4.47 0.37 25.20
C SER A 53 -5.92 -0.06 25.36
N ALA A 54 -6.87 0.87 25.22
CA ALA A 54 -8.30 0.58 25.28
C ALA A 54 -8.75 -0.40 24.18
N ALA A 55 -8.20 -0.30 22.97
CA ALA A 55 -8.46 -1.26 21.90
C ALA A 55 -7.92 -2.65 22.25
N LEU A 56 -6.71 -2.75 22.82
CA LEU A 56 -6.08 -4.01 23.21
C LEU A 56 -6.74 -4.67 24.43
N GLU A 57 -7.21 -3.88 25.38
CA GLU A 57 -7.84 -4.33 26.62
C GLU A 57 -9.34 -4.65 26.46
N ARG A 58 -9.91 -4.45 25.26
CA ARG A 58 -11.33 -4.72 24.98
C ARG A 58 -11.73 -6.11 25.52
N PRO A 59 -12.67 -6.19 26.47
CA PRO A 59 -13.10 -7.46 27.04
C PRO A 59 -13.64 -8.39 25.96
N LEU A 60 -13.16 -9.63 25.94
CA LEU A 60 -13.73 -10.67 25.09
C LEU A 60 -14.98 -11.18 25.80
N PRO A 61 -16.17 -11.16 25.18
CA PRO A 61 -17.35 -11.83 25.71
C PRO A 61 -17.01 -13.28 26.03
N ALA A 62 -17.56 -13.82 27.12
CA ALA A 62 -17.47 -15.25 27.40
C ALA A 62 -17.99 -16.05 26.19
N PRO A 63 -17.37 -17.20 25.86
CA PRO A 63 -17.82 -18.02 24.74
C PRO A 63 -19.28 -18.44 24.97
N SER A 64 -20.19 -17.80 24.24
CA SER A 64 -21.60 -18.18 24.22
C SER A 64 -21.76 -19.36 23.28
N ALA A 65 -22.36 -20.44 23.75
CA ALA A 65 -22.68 -21.64 22.95
C ALA A 65 -23.85 -21.39 21.97
N ALA A 66 -23.95 -20.19 21.39
CA ALA A 66 -25.06 -19.77 20.56
C ALA A 66 -24.66 -19.73 19.08
N GLY A 67 -25.09 -20.77 18.36
CA GLY A 67 -25.38 -20.74 16.93
C GLY A 67 -24.16 -20.76 16.01
N ALA A 68 -23.89 -21.93 15.41
CA ALA A 68 -23.10 -22.00 14.20
C ALA A 68 -23.72 -21.04 13.16
N PRO A 69 -22.93 -20.17 12.49
CA PRO A 69 -23.46 -19.32 11.44
C PRO A 69 -23.91 -20.20 10.27
N SER A 70 -25.22 -20.39 10.15
CA SER A 70 -25.84 -20.88 8.92
C SER A 70 -25.80 -19.74 7.90
N THR A 71 -24.92 -19.80 6.89
CA THR A 71 -25.24 -19.41 5.50
C THR A 71 -24.06 -19.66 4.55
N THR A 72 -24.43 -20.04 3.35
CA THR A 72 -23.72 -20.71 2.25
C THR A 72 -22.63 -19.89 1.55
N ASP A 73 -22.33 -18.66 1.98
CA ASP A 73 -21.35 -17.79 1.32
C ASP A 73 -20.10 -17.62 2.19
N ASP A 74 -18.92 -17.93 1.63
CA ASP A 74 -17.64 -17.67 2.26
C ASP A 74 -17.35 -16.16 2.23
N PRO A 75 -17.46 -15.43 3.36
CA PRO A 75 -17.24 -13.98 3.38
C PRO A 75 -15.83 -13.62 2.91
N TRP A 76 -14.86 -14.53 3.04
CA TRP A 76 -13.52 -14.30 2.54
C TRP A 76 -13.49 -14.14 1.02
N LEU A 77 -14.22 -14.97 0.27
CA LEU A 77 -14.23 -14.93 -1.20
C LEU A 77 -14.89 -13.65 -1.72
N GLN A 78 -15.99 -13.22 -1.09
CA GLN A 78 -16.66 -11.97 -1.43
C GLN A 78 -15.75 -10.76 -1.20
N GLU A 79 -15.14 -10.68 -0.01
CA GLU A 79 -14.27 -9.56 0.32
C GLU A 79 -12.97 -9.58 -0.49
N GLN A 80 -12.46 -10.76 -0.85
CA GLN A 80 -11.33 -10.89 -1.78
C GLN A 80 -11.67 -10.32 -3.15
N ALA A 81 -12.84 -10.65 -3.71
CA ALA A 81 -13.28 -10.11 -4.99
C ALA A 81 -13.39 -8.59 -4.95
N GLU A 82 -13.88 -8.02 -3.84
CA GLU A 82 -13.96 -6.57 -3.66
C GLU A 82 -12.58 -5.91 -3.56
N VAL A 83 -11.65 -6.50 -2.80
CA VAL A 83 -10.26 -6.04 -2.71
C VAL A 83 -9.60 -6.02 -4.08
N GLU A 84 -9.71 -7.10 -4.85
CA GLU A 84 -9.15 -7.17 -6.20
C GLU A 84 -9.83 -6.20 -7.16
N ARG A 85 -11.15 -6.00 -7.04
CA ARG A 85 -11.88 -5.00 -7.83
C ARG A 85 -11.37 -3.59 -7.56
N VAL A 86 -11.24 -3.19 -6.30
CA VAL A 86 -10.73 -1.86 -5.91
C VAL A 86 -9.29 -1.68 -6.39
N ARG A 87 -8.43 -2.68 -6.18
CA ARG A 87 -7.05 -2.68 -6.67
C ARG A 87 -6.98 -2.51 -8.17
N ALA A 88 -7.78 -3.26 -8.92
CA ALA A 88 -7.84 -3.17 -10.38
C ALA A 88 -8.31 -1.78 -10.83
N VAL A 89 -9.37 -1.23 -10.25
CA VAL A 89 -9.87 0.12 -10.60
C VAL A 89 -8.81 1.19 -10.38
N LEU A 90 -8.13 1.16 -9.23
CA LEU A 90 -7.07 2.11 -8.92
C LEU A 90 -5.90 1.97 -9.88
N ALA A 91 -5.43 0.75 -10.16
CA ALA A 91 -4.34 0.47 -11.10
C ALA A 91 -4.67 0.86 -12.56
N HIS A 92 -5.89 0.58 -13.04
CA HIS A 92 -6.27 0.79 -14.45
C HIS A 92 -6.61 2.24 -14.79
N GLY A 93 -7.07 3.05 -13.83
CA GLY A 93 -7.34 4.45 -14.12
C GLY A 93 -6.11 5.20 -14.67
N HIS A 94 -4.90 4.77 -14.29
CA HIS A 94 -3.64 5.38 -14.71
C HIS A 94 -3.35 5.26 -16.22
N ALA A 95 -3.63 4.09 -16.82
CA ALA A 95 -3.31 3.82 -18.23
C ALA A 95 -4.11 4.72 -19.18
N LYS A 96 -5.38 4.97 -18.86
CA LYS A 96 -6.29 5.78 -19.68
C LYS A 96 -5.95 7.27 -19.65
N GLU A 97 -5.46 7.77 -18.52
CA GLU A 97 -5.03 9.17 -18.37
C GLU A 97 -3.63 9.44 -18.94
N ALA A 98 -2.73 8.45 -18.89
CA ALA A 98 -1.39 8.56 -19.50
C ALA A 98 -1.50 8.68 -21.03
N ALA A 99 -2.39 7.90 -21.64
CA ALA A 99 -2.70 7.99 -23.07
C ALA A 99 -3.33 9.33 -23.49
N ALA A 100 -4.02 10.03 -22.58
CA ALA A 100 -4.69 11.30 -22.86
C ALA A 100 -3.76 12.52 -22.75
N ALA A 101 -2.84 12.54 -21.80
CA ALA A 101 -1.95 13.69 -21.55
C ALA A 101 -0.71 13.74 -22.47
N GLY A 102 -0.33 12.60 -23.07
CA GLY A 102 0.97 12.40 -23.72
C GLY A 102 1.19 13.12 -25.06
N ARG A 103 0.16 13.78 -25.63
CA ARG A 103 0.29 14.48 -26.92
C ARG A 103 0.25 16.02 -26.83
N SER A 104 -0.51 16.61 -25.90
CA SER A 104 -0.78 18.06 -25.90
C SER A 104 0.10 18.88 -24.93
N THR A 105 0.69 18.27 -23.91
CA THR A 105 1.40 19.01 -22.84
C THR A 105 2.85 19.35 -23.18
N PHE A 106 3.46 18.58 -24.08
CA PHE A 106 4.81 18.82 -24.59
C PHE A 106 4.82 19.95 -25.62
N GLU A 107 3.87 19.97 -26.57
CA GLU A 107 3.71 21.06 -27.56
C GLU A 107 3.48 22.45 -26.93
N GLN A 108 3.12 22.51 -25.64
CA GLN A 108 2.80 23.75 -24.92
C GLN A 108 3.86 24.18 -23.89
N GLY A 109 4.97 23.44 -23.72
CA GLY A 109 6.06 23.84 -22.81
C GLY A 109 5.68 23.89 -21.32
N ILE A 110 4.68 23.12 -20.87
CA ILE A 110 4.04 23.27 -19.54
C ILE A 110 4.87 22.61 -18.39
N GLY A 111 5.99 21.95 -18.70
CA GLY A 111 6.88 21.38 -17.70
C GLY A 111 6.24 20.28 -16.84
N PHE A 112 6.69 20.12 -15.58
CA PHE A 112 6.25 19.02 -14.70
C PHE A 112 4.84 19.19 -14.10
N SER A 113 4.24 20.39 -14.17
CA SER A 113 2.98 20.72 -13.50
C SER A 113 1.80 19.75 -13.81
N PRO A 114 1.56 19.33 -15.06
CA PRO A 114 0.46 18.40 -15.37
C PRO A 114 0.67 17.02 -14.75
N TYR A 115 1.92 16.54 -14.69
CA TYR A 115 2.26 15.28 -14.03
C TYR A 115 2.02 15.36 -12.52
N ARG A 116 2.41 16.48 -11.89
CA ARG A 116 2.14 16.74 -10.46
C ARG A 116 0.66 16.71 -10.15
N GLN A 117 -0.17 17.44 -10.90
CA GLN A 117 -1.61 17.50 -10.66
C GLN A 117 -2.26 16.12 -10.77
N ARG A 118 -1.90 15.36 -11.82
CA ARG A 118 -2.39 13.99 -12.01
C ARG A 118 -1.94 13.06 -10.89
N TYR A 119 -0.69 13.17 -10.45
CA TYR A 119 -0.17 12.38 -9.34
C TYR A 119 -0.95 12.64 -8.05
N LEU A 120 -1.18 13.91 -7.69
CA LEU A 120 -1.95 14.27 -6.50
C LEU A 120 -3.40 13.77 -6.56
N ALA A 121 -4.06 13.91 -7.71
CA ALA A 121 -5.40 13.37 -7.93
C ALA A 121 -5.44 11.84 -7.71
N ARG A 122 -4.36 11.14 -8.08
CA ARG A 122 -4.23 9.70 -7.85
C ARG A 122 -4.01 9.34 -6.39
N GLN A 123 -3.19 10.08 -5.66
CA GLN A 123 -3.04 9.89 -4.22
C GLN A 123 -4.37 10.04 -3.50
N GLN A 124 -5.15 11.08 -3.83
CA GLN A 124 -6.48 11.30 -3.24
C GLN A 124 -7.46 10.18 -3.57
N ALA A 125 -7.46 9.69 -4.81
CA ALA A 125 -8.32 8.58 -5.22
C ALA A 125 -7.97 7.28 -4.48
N MET A 126 -6.68 6.99 -4.32
CA MET A 126 -6.21 5.84 -3.53
C MET A 126 -6.63 5.96 -2.07
N GLU A 127 -6.37 7.11 -1.43
CA GLU A 127 -6.71 7.37 -0.03
C GLU A 127 -8.21 7.14 0.24
N MET A 128 -9.08 7.75 -0.57
CA MET A 128 -10.53 7.63 -0.40
C MET A 128 -11.02 6.19 -0.63
N ALA A 129 -10.61 5.54 -1.72
CA ALA A 129 -11.09 4.20 -2.04
C ALA A 129 -10.58 3.14 -1.04
N ILE A 130 -9.32 3.24 -0.63
CA ILE A 130 -8.70 2.32 0.34
C ILE A 130 -9.27 2.56 1.74
N GLY A 131 -9.52 3.81 2.12
CA GLY A 131 -10.18 4.15 3.39
C GLY A 131 -11.53 3.45 3.54
N LEU A 132 -12.41 3.60 2.54
CA LEU A 132 -13.72 2.95 2.51
C LEU A 132 -13.62 1.41 2.52
N LEU A 133 -12.69 0.85 1.75
CA LEU A 133 -12.45 -0.60 1.72
C LEU A 133 -12.03 -1.11 3.10
N ARG A 134 -11.11 -0.42 3.79
CA ARG A 134 -10.65 -0.81 5.13
C ARG A 134 -11.74 -0.70 6.18
N GLU A 135 -12.59 0.32 6.12
CA GLU A 135 -13.74 0.43 7.02
C GLU A 135 -14.71 -0.74 6.86
N ARG A 136 -15.04 -1.09 5.62
CA ARG A 136 -15.85 -2.28 5.30
C ARG A 136 -15.21 -3.55 5.84
N LEU A 137 -13.93 -3.79 5.54
CA LEU A 137 -13.21 -4.98 6.00
C LEU A 137 -13.16 -5.06 7.52
N ARG A 138 -12.93 -3.94 8.22
CA ARG A 138 -12.97 -3.89 9.70
C ARG A 138 -14.34 -4.31 10.25
N ALA A 139 -15.44 -3.89 9.62
CA ALA A 139 -16.78 -4.30 10.03
C ALA A 139 -16.99 -5.81 9.87
N VAL A 140 -16.58 -6.38 8.73
CA VAL A 140 -16.70 -7.82 8.47
C VAL A 140 -15.83 -8.61 9.45
N VAL A 141 -14.56 -8.22 9.65
CA VAL A 141 -13.63 -8.83 10.60
C VAL A 141 -14.19 -8.79 12.03
N ALA A 142 -14.70 -7.64 12.47
CA ALA A 142 -15.24 -7.50 13.81
C ALA A 142 -16.47 -8.36 14.10
N ALA A 143 -17.26 -8.69 13.07
CA ALA A 143 -18.44 -9.55 13.21
C ALA A 143 -18.10 -11.04 13.35
N ARG A 144 -16.86 -11.46 13.08
CA ARG A 144 -16.48 -12.88 13.06
C ARG A 144 -16.22 -13.47 14.45
N SER A 145 -15.51 -12.75 15.30
CA SER A 145 -15.23 -13.19 16.67
C SER A 145 -14.82 -12.00 17.55
N PRO A 146 -14.88 -12.14 18.88
CA PRO A 146 -14.35 -11.16 19.81
C PRO A 146 -12.88 -10.77 19.59
N GLU A 147 -12.03 -11.75 19.26
CA GLU A 147 -10.61 -11.55 19.01
C GLU A 147 -10.39 -10.74 17.73
N LEU A 148 -11.17 -11.04 16.68
CA LEU A 148 -11.14 -10.29 15.44
C LEU A 148 -11.75 -8.89 15.59
N ALA A 149 -12.74 -8.70 16.48
CA ALA A 149 -13.25 -7.38 16.85
C ALA A 149 -12.21 -6.52 17.57
N ARG A 150 -11.33 -7.15 18.36
CA ARG A 150 -10.16 -6.48 18.96
C ARG A 150 -9.15 -6.09 17.89
N LEU A 151 -8.82 -7.01 16.97
CA LEU A 151 -7.93 -6.73 15.84
C LEU A 151 -8.43 -5.55 14.99
N ALA A 152 -9.71 -5.54 14.63
CA ALA A 152 -10.31 -4.45 13.87
C ALA A 152 -10.26 -3.11 14.62
N ALA A 153 -10.41 -3.11 15.95
CA ALA A 153 -10.26 -1.91 16.76
C ALA A 153 -8.81 -1.38 16.77
N VAL A 154 -7.83 -2.28 16.90
CA VAL A 154 -6.40 -1.93 16.81
C VAL A 154 -6.08 -1.36 15.43
N ASP A 155 -6.55 -1.98 14.34
CA ASP A 155 -6.36 -1.45 12.98
C ASP A 155 -6.96 -0.03 12.83
N ALA A 156 -8.14 0.22 13.39
CA ALA A 156 -8.79 1.52 13.32
C ALA A 156 -7.98 2.62 14.04
N VAL A 157 -7.48 2.34 15.25
CA VAL A 157 -6.62 3.26 15.99
C VAL A 157 -5.32 3.51 15.23
N MET A 158 -4.68 2.44 14.74
CA MET A 158 -3.44 2.56 13.96
C MET A 158 -3.64 3.37 12.67
N ALA A 159 -4.77 3.19 11.97
CA ALA A 159 -5.11 3.97 10.78
C ALA A 159 -5.26 5.46 11.10
N GLN A 160 -5.96 5.78 12.19
CA GLN A 160 -6.17 7.15 12.63
C GLN A 160 -4.86 7.83 13.03
N THR A 161 -4.03 7.14 13.81
CA THR A 161 -2.79 7.73 14.30
C THR A 161 -1.73 7.84 13.22
N LEU A 162 -1.58 6.83 12.35
CA LEU A 162 -0.53 6.84 11.33
C LEU A 162 -0.92 7.57 10.04
N GLY A 163 -2.21 7.74 9.75
CA GLY A 163 -2.70 8.37 8.51
C GLY A 163 -2.03 9.72 8.21
N PRO A 164 -2.07 10.71 9.12
CA PRO A 164 -1.44 12.01 8.90
C PRO A 164 0.07 11.95 8.64
N HIS A 165 0.75 10.93 9.17
CA HIS A 165 2.17 10.72 8.94
C HIS A 165 2.43 10.11 7.55
N GLU A 166 1.59 9.15 7.15
CA GLU A 166 1.61 8.61 5.80
C GLU A 166 1.39 9.72 4.75
N ASP A 167 0.38 10.57 4.92
CA ASP A 167 0.08 11.67 3.99
C ASP A 167 1.27 12.63 3.84
N ARG A 168 1.92 13.00 4.96
CA ARG A 168 3.10 13.86 4.96
C ARG A 168 4.28 13.22 4.23
N LEU A 169 4.50 11.91 4.43
CA LEU A 169 5.57 11.18 3.73
C LEU A 169 5.27 11.09 2.23
N MET A 170 4.02 10.82 1.87
CA MET A 170 3.57 10.67 0.49
C MET A 170 3.55 12.00 -0.28
N ALA A 171 3.32 13.12 0.40
CA ALA A 171 3.49 14.47 -0.15
C ALA A 171 4.94 14.78 -0.56
N GLY A 172 5.92 14.02 -0.05
CA GLY A 172 7.33 14.12 -0.43
C GLY A 172 7.66 13.52 -1.80
N VAL A 173 6.80 12.68 -2.37
CA VAL A 173 7.10 11.96 -3.63
C VAL A 173 7.05 12.85 -4.88
N PRO A 174 6.02 13.71 -5.11
CA PRO A 174 5.99 14.55 -6.30
C PRO A 174 7.23 15.45 -6.48
N PRO A 175 7.78 16.10 -5.43
CA PRO A 175 9.06 16.82 -5.53
C PRO A 175 10.25 15.95 -5.97
N MET A 176 10.30 14.67 -5.57
CA MET A 176 11.35 13.74 -6.02
C MET A 176 11.21 13.41 -7.50
N LEU A 177 9.98 13.16 -7.96
CA LEU A 177 9.67 12.94 -9.37
C LEU A 177 10.00 14.16 -10.23
N GLU A 178 9.76 15.38 -9.74
CA GLU A 178 10.12 16.60 -10.45
C GLU A 178 11.63 16.77 -10.64
N LYS A 179 12.42 16.41 -9.62
CA LYS A 179 13.88 16.41 -9.72
C LYS A 179 14.34 15.37 -10.74
N HIS A 180 13.73 14.18 -10.74
CA HIS A 180 14.03 13.14 -11.72
C HIS A 180 13.70 13.58 -13.15
N PHE A 181 12.51 14.17 -13.36
CA PHE A 181 12.08 14.75 -14.62
C PHE A 181 13.11 15.73 -15.18
N ARG A 182 13.56 16.69 -14.35
CA ARG A 182 14.57 17.69 -14.75
C ARG A 182 15.90 17.06 -15.14
N ARG A 183 16.40 16.11 -14.34
CA ARG A 183 17.67 15.41 -14.66
C ARG A 183 17.61 14.66 -15.99
N LEU A 184 16.48 14.00 -16.28
CA LEU A 184 16.31 13.29 -17.54
C LEU A 184 16.28 14.27 -18.73
N ALA A 185 15.55 15.38 -18.60
CA ALA A 185 15.52 16.44 -19.61
C ALA A 185 16.91 17.06 -19.86
N GLU A 186 17.65 17.38 -18.79
CA GLU A 186 19.00 17.96 -18.87
C GLU A 186 20.00 17.00 -19.54
N ALA A 187 19.87 15.68 -19.32
CA ALA A 187 20.79 14.69 -19.87
C ALA A 187 20.64 14.46 -21.38
N HIS A 188 19.45 14.69 -21.94
CA HIS A 188 19.16 14.46 -23.37
C HIS A 188 19.20 15.76 -24.20
N GLY A 189 19.04 16.91 -23.56
CA GLY A 189 19.02 18.21 -24.22
C GLY A 189 17.62 18.61 -24.71
N PRO A 190 17.45 19.83 -25.23
CA PRO A 190 16.13 20.41 -25.51
C PRO A 190 15.43 19.85 -26.75
N GLU A 191 16.16 19.20 -27.66
CA GLU A 191 15.63 18.69 -28.94
C GLU A 191 15.33 17.18 -28.91
N ASP A 192 15.82 16.45 -27.90
CA ASP A 192 15.59 15.02 -27.75
C ASP A 192 14.53 14.76 -26.68
N GLU A 193 13.41 14.19 -27.10
CA GLU A 193 12.25 13.84 -26.25
C GLU A 193 12.20 12.36 -25.87
N SER A 194 13.15 11.55 -26.32
CA SER A 194 13.14 10.09 -26.10
C SER A 194 13.12 9.69 -24.62
N TRP A 195 13.53 10.59 -23.73
CA TRP A 195 13.51 10.43 -22.27
C TRP A 195 12.12 10.51 -21.62
N LEU A 196 11.11 11.06 -22.32
CA LEU A 196 9.77 11.23 -21.77
C LEU A 196 9.07 9.90 -21.51
N GLU A 197 9.23 8.93 -22.40
CA GLU A 197 8.58 7.63 -22.25
C GLU A 197 9.17 6.83 -21.07
N PRO A 198 10.51 6.73 -20.92
CA PRO A 198 11.13 6.21 -19.70
C PRO A 198 10.65 6.93 -18.43
N PHE A 199 10.55 8.26 -18.44
CA PHE A 199 10.04 9.02 -17.29
C PHE A 199 8.59 8.64 -16.94
N ARG A 200 7.71 8.51 -17.94
CA ARG A 200 6.31 8.10 -17.73
C ARG A 200 6.23 6.70 -17.14
N GLN A 201 7.09 5.79 -17.60
CA GLN A 201 7.18 4.43 -17.07
C GLN A 201 7.68 4.44 -15.60
N ASP A 202 8.66 5.26 -15.26
CA ASP A 202 9.13 5.43 -13.89
C ASP A 202 8.02 5.96 -12.98
N LEU A 203 7.32 7.01 -13.41
CA LEU A 203 6.18 7.59 -12.68
C LEU A 203 5.08 6.54 -12.47
N HIS A 204 4.78 5.73 -13.49
CA HIS A 204 3.80 4.66 -13.39
C HIS A 204 4.22 3.59 -12.38
N THR A 205 5.48 3.18 -12.41
CA THR A 205 6.04 2.17 -11.51
C THR A 205 6.01 2.66 -10.05
N VAL A 206 6.28 3.95 -9.81
CA VAL A 206 6.13 4.58 -8.49
C VAL A 206 4.68 4.54 -8.02
N LEU A 207 3.72 4.94 -8.85
CA LEU A 207 2.30 4.94 -8.48
C LEU A 207 1.77 3.53 -8.16
N LEU A 208 2.20 2.51 -8.91
CA LEU A 208 1.85 1.13 -8.60
C LEU A 208 2.48 0.68 -7.27
N ALA A 209 3.75 0.98 -7.05
CA ALA A 209 4.42 0.63 -5.79
C ALA A 209 3.79 1.33 -4.58
N GLU A 210 3.30 2.56 -4.76
CA GLU A 210 2.56 3.31 -3.75
C GLU A 210 1.18 2.69 -3.48
N LEU A 211 0.43 2.33 -4.52
CA LEU A 211 -0.82 1.59 -4.39
C LEU A 211 -0.63 0.30 -3.59
N GLU A 212 0.37 -0.51 -3.94
CA GLU A 212 0.67 -1.77 -3.25
C GLU A 212 1.01 -1.57 -1.77
N LEU A 213 1.74 -0.50 -1.44
CA LEU A 213 2.05 -0.14 -0.06
C LEU A 213 0.76 0.21 0.71
N ARG A 214 -0.09 1.06 0.15
CA ARG A 214 -1.35 1.49 0.79
C ARG A 214 -2.38 0.37 0.94
N MET A 215 -2.34 -0.63 0.07
CA MET A 215 -3.23 -1.79 0.13
C MET A 215 -2.85 -2.79 1.23
N GLN A 216 -1.61 -2.76 1.75
CA GLN A 216 -1.14 -3.75 2.73
C GLN A 216 -2.06 -3.92 3.96
N PRO A 217 -2.56 -2.85 4.61
CA PRO A 217 -3.46 -3.01 5.75
C PRO A 217 -4.80 -3.64 5.38
N ALA A 218 -5.35 -3.32 4.20
CA ALA A 218 -6.57 -3.95 3.71
C ALA A 218 -6.37 -5.45 3.43
N LEU A 219 -5.24 -5.80 2.79
CA LEU A 219 -4.87 -7.20 2.55
C LEU A 219 -4.67 -7.97 3.86
N ALA A 220 -4.10 -7.35 4.89
CA ALA A 220 -3.94 -7.97 6.20
C ALA A 220 -5.29 -8.24 6.90
N LEU A 221 -6.26 -7.33 6.80
CA LEU A 221 -7.62 -7.55 7.31
C LEU A 221 -8.34 -8.67 6.54
N LEU A 222 -8.21 -8.71 5.22
CA LEU A 222 -8.74 -9.80 4.40
C LEU A 222 -8.10 -11.14 4.79
N GLU A 223 -6.80 -11.16 5.03
CA GLU A 223 -6.07 -12.35 5.47
C GLU A 223 -6.58 -12.85 6.83
N ALA A 224 -6.93 -11.95 7.75
CA ALA A 224 -7.51 -12.31 9.04
C ALA A 224 -8.89 -13.00 8.94
N LEU A 225 -9.60 -12.82 7.82
CA LEU A 225 -10.85 -13.53 7.51
C LEU A 225 -10.63 -14.95 6.97
N ARG A 226 -9.39 -15.32 6.59
CA ARG A 226 -9.12 -16.60 5.93
C ARG A 226 -9.47 -17.77 6.87
N PRO A 227 -10.24 -18.78 6.40
CA PRO A 227 -10.55 -19.95 7.19
C PRO A 227 -9.27 -20.70 7.63
N PRO A 228 -9.21 -21.24 8.85
CA PRO A 228 -8.11 -22.10 9.26
C PRO A 228 -8.07 -23.34 8.37
N GLY A 229 -7.02 -23.49 7.54
CA GLY A 229 -6.82 -24.66 6.68
C GLY A 229 -6.78 -24.39 5.17
N ALA A 230 -6.99 -23.16 4.71
CA ALA A 230 -6.75 -22.80 3.32
C ALA A 230 -5.23 -22.77 3.05
N ALA A 231 -4.71 -23.79 2.37
CA ALA A 231 -3.30 -23.86 1.97
C ALA A 231 -2.93 -22.64 1.11
N ALA A 232 -1.73 -22.08 1.35
CA ALA A 232 -1.14 -21.10 0.44
C ALA A 232 -1.08 -21.69 -0.97
N PRO A 233 -1.27 -20.89 -2.04
CA PRO A 233 -1.16 -21.40 -3.41
C PRO A 233 0.25 -21.96 -3.62
N THR A 234 0.35 -23.29 -3.67
CA THR A 234 1.59 -24.00 -3.95
C THR A 234 1.98 -23.66 -5.37
N VAL A 235 3.03 -22.84 -5.54
CA VAL A 235 3.65 -22.59 -6.83
C VAL A 235 4.15 -23.94 -7.34
N ALA A 236 3.45 -24.50 -8.33
CA ALA A 236 3.86 -25.71 -9.00
C ALA A 236 5.26 -25.47 -9.60
N THR A 237 6.27 -26.13 -9.03
CA THR A 237 7.60 -26.19 -9.62
C THR A 237 7.46 -26.99 -10.92
N PRO A 238 7.80 -26.44 -12.10
CA PRO A 238 7.74 -27.22 -13.33
C PRO A 238 8.73 -28.37 -13.19
N GLY A 239 8.20 -29.59 -13.28
CA GLY A 239 8.98 -30.81 -13.20
C GLY A 239 10.06 -30.83 -14.26
N ASN A 240 11.30 -31.04 -13.82
CA ASN A 240 12.41 -31.41 -14.67
C ASN A 240 12.05 -32.74 -15.34
N LYS A 241 11.84 -32.73 -16.66
CA LYS A 241 11.82 -33.95 -17.46
C LYS A 241 13.26 -34.18 -17.91
N ASP A 242 13.95 -35.03 -17.16
CA ASP A 242 15.09 -35.77 -17.68
C ASP A 242 14.54 -37.00 -18.40
N GLU A 243 14.58 -36.99 -19.74
CA GLU A 243 14.89 -38.14 -20.61
C GLU A 243 15.21 -37.66 -22.03
#